data_AF-A0A3B8JB01-F1
#
_entry.id   AF-A0A3B8JB01-F1
#
_cell.length_a   1.000
_cell.length_b   1.000
_cell.length_c   1.000
_cell.angle_alpha   90.00
_cell.angle_beta   90.00
_cell.angle_gamma   90.00
#
_symmetry.space_group_name_H-M   'P 1'
#
loop_
_entity.id
_entity.type
_entity.pdbx_description
1 polymer ?
#
loop_
_entity_poly.entity_id
_entity_poly.type
_entity_poly.pdbx_seq_one_letter_code
_entity_poly.pdbx_strand_id
1 'polypeptide(L)'
;SHLIKNIHGQFNLTLRELAIMASSHSGGRSHIEVLSGIAKKLGVRESDLTCGVREPFGEKERYELYKTGKEPGQFHNNCSGKHLGNIAACKAAGLSWDSVHEPFHPVQLDVK
;
A
#
# COMPACT_ATOMS: atom_id res chain seq x y z
N SER A 1 -3.34 1.89 -17.89
CA SER A 1 -2.64 0.66 -17.45
C SER A 1 -3.49 -0.60 -17.67
N HIS A 2 -2.98 -1.61 -18.38
CA HIS A 2 -3.57 -2.96 -18.42
C HIS A 2 -3.16 -3.78 -17.18
N LEU A 3 -1.97 -3.52 -16.63
CA LEU A 3 -1.43 -4.22 -15.46
C LEU A 3 -2.25 -3.96 -14.19
N ILE A 4 -2.66 -2.71 -13.95
CA ILE A 4 -3.49 -2.35 -12.79
C ILE A 4 -4.94 -2.82 -12.97
N LYS A 5 -5.44 -2.95 -14.20
CA LYS A 5 -6.86 -3.32 -14.45
C LYS A 5 -7.18 -4.78 -14.09
N ASN A 6 -6.17 -5.65 -13.98
CA ASN A 6 -6.37 -7.08 -13.68
C ASN A 6 -6.11 -7.47 -12.22
N ILE A 7 -5.55 -6.60 -11.38
CA ILE A 7 -5.23 -6.94 -9.98
C ILE A 7 -6.48 -7.20 -9.13
N HIS A 8 -7.61 -6.56 -9.47
CA HIS A 8 -8.88 -6.71 -8.78
C HIS A 8 -9.32 -8.18 -8.75
N GLY A 9 -9.50 -8.78 -9.93
CA GLY A 9 -9.94 -10.16 -10.05
C GLY A 9 -8.86 -11.15 -9.60
N GLN A 10 -7.59 -10.88 -9.92
CA GLN A 10 -6.49 -11.80 -9.64
C GLN A 10 -6.24 -11.99 -8.13
N PHE A 11 -6.36 -10.93 -7.32
CA PHE A 11 -6.14 -10.98 -5.88
C PHE A 11 -7.44 -10.86 -5.06
N ASN A 12 -8.60 -10.91 -5.71
CA ASN A 12 -9.91 -10.75 -5.09
C ASN A 12 -9.99 -9.49 -4.20
N LEU A 13 -9.52 -8.35 -4.73
CA LEU A 13 -9.52 -7.07 -4.02
C LEU A 13 -10.92 -6.46 -4.02
N THR A 14 -11.31 -5.77 -2.95
CA THR A 14 -12.56 -5.03 -2.89
C THR A 14 -12.37 -3.63 -3.48
N LEU A 15 -13.47 -2.95 -3.81
CA LEU A 15 -13.42 -1.54 -4.23
C LEU A 15 -12.76 -0.64 -3.17
N ARG A 16 -12.96 -0.94 -1.89
CA ARG A 16 -12.32 -0.22 -0.78
C ARG A 16 -10.80 -0.38 -0.78
N GLU A 17 -10.32 -1.58 -1.08
CA GLU A 17 -8.89 -1.88 -1.19
C GLU A 17 -8.27 -1.24 -2.44
N LEU A 18 -8.98 -1.25 -3.57
CA LEU A 18 -8.52 -0.54 -4.77
C LEU A 18 -8.46 0.99 -4.54
N ALA A 19 -9.45 1.54 -3.84
CA ALA A 19 -9.51 2.97 -3.56
C ALA A 19 -8.31 3.45 -2.72
N ILE A 20 -7.90 2.69 -1.70
CA ILE A 20 -6.74 3.05 -0.88
C ILE A 20 -5.41 2.86 -1.62
N MET A 21 -5.35 1.99 -2.64
CA MET A 21 -4.18 1.88 -3.51
C MET A 21 -4.02 3.11 -4.43
N ALA A 22 -5.13 3.71 -4.84
CA ALA A 22 -5.15 4.85 -5.75
C ALA A 22 -4.98 6.22 -5.06
N SER A 23 -5.05 6.28 -3.72
CA SER A 23 -5.09 7.53 -2.97
C SER A 23 -4.12 7.55 -1.79
N SER A 24 -3.80 8.76 -1.32
CA SER A 24 -3.10 8.95 -0.05
C SER A 24 -4.10 8.81 1.11
N HIS A 25 -3.67 8.28 2.25
CA HIS A 25 -4.52 8.12 3.44
C HIS A 25 -3.91 8.74 4.70
N SER A 26 -4.74 8.94 5.74
CA SER A 26 -4.35 9.64 6.98
C SER A 26 -3.45 8.84 7.94
N GLY A 27 -3.19 7.57 7.64
CA GLY A 27 -2.54 6.64 8.59
C GLY A 27 -3.44 6.14 9.72
N GLY A 28 -4.76 6.35 9.63
CA GLY A 28 -5.71 5.91 10.66
C GLY A 28 -5.95 4.41 10.73
N ARG A 29 -6.47 3.93 11.87
CA ARG A 29 -6.71 2.50 12.14
C ARG A 29 -7.57 1.82 11.06
N SER A 30 -8.64 2.47 10.62
CA SER A 30 -9.51 1.93 9.56
C SER A 30 -8.81 1.77 8.21
N HIS A 31 -7.80 2.60 7.93
CA HIS A 31 -6.94 2.46 6.75
C HIS A 31 -5.96 1.31 6.93
N ILE A 32 -5.33 1.20 8.09
CA ILE A 32 -4.38 0.11 8.42
C ILE A 32 -5.05 -1.26 8.34
N GLU A 33 -6.30 -1.39 8.77
CA GLU A 33 -7.08 -2.62 8.64
C GLU A 33 -7.27 -3.04 7.17
N VAL A 34 -7.54 -2.06 6.29
CA VAL A 34 -7.64 -2.31 4.84
C VAL A 34 -6.28 -2.70 4.26
N LEU A 35 -5.22 -1.98 4.61
CA LEU A 35 -3.85 -2.29 4.16
C LEU A 35 -3.39 -3.68 4.60
N SER A 36 -3.75 -4.08 5.83
CA SER A 36 -3.47 -5.42 6.36
C SER A 36 -4.22 -6.50 5.59
N GLY A 37 -5.48 -6.25 5.22
CA GLY A 37 -6.28 -7.13 4.36
C GLY A 37 -5.64 -7.32 2.98
N ILE A 38 -5.18 -6.24 2.36
CA ILE A 38 -4.45 -6.27 1.09
C ILE A 38 -3.16 -7.08 1.23
N ALA A 39 -2.33 -6.76 2.23
CA ALA A 39 -1.06 -7.42 2.45
C ALA A 39 -1.23 -8.94 2.61
N LYS A 40 -2.28 -9.37 3.34
CA LYS A 40 -2.65 -10.78 3.46
C LYS A 40 -3.02 -11.41 2.12
N LYS A 41 -3.83 -10.74 1.29
CA LYS A 41 -4.23 -11.23 -0.05
C LYS A 41 -3.05 -11.34 -1.01
N LEU A 42 -2.13 -10.37 -0.92
CA LEU A 42 -0.90 -10.38 -1.71
C LEU A 42 0.12 -11.37 -1.14
N GLY A 43 0.03 -11.79 0.11
CA GLY A 43 1.05 -12.61 0.78
C GLY A 43 2.35 -11.84 0.99
N VAL A 44 2.26 -10.61 1.47
CA VAL A 44 3.40 -9.76 1.84
C VAL A 44 3.24 -9.24 3.27
N ARG A 45 4.36 -8.81 3.85
CA ARG A 45 4.43 -8.22 5.19
C ARG A 45 4.51 -6.70 5.08
N GLU A 46 4.17 -6.03 6.18
CA GLU A 46 4.35 -4.58 6.28
C GLU A 46 5.80 -4.17 5.98
N SER A 47 6.79 -4.96 6.43
CA SER A 47 8.23 -4.75 6.20
C SER A 47 8.66 -4.81 4.73
N ASP A 48 7.85 -5.39 3.85
CA ASP A 48 8.18 -5.51 2.43
C ASP A 48 7.89 -4.19 1.67
N LEU A 49 7.24 -3.22 2.33
CA LEU A 49 7.04 -1.88 1.79
C LEU A 49 8.35 -1.08 1.83
N THR A 50 8.59 -0.29 0.79
CA THR A 50 9.77 0.59 0.67
C THR A 50 9.45 2.07 0.93
N CYS A 51 8.23 2.38 1.40
CA CYS A 51 7.81 3.76 1.66
C CYS A 51 8.47 4.37 2.91
N GLY A 52 9.07 3.54 3.77
CA GLY A 52 9.59 3.93 5.07
C GLY A 52 8.49 4.19 6.10
N VAL A 53 8.89 4.34 7.36
CA VAL A 53 7.99 4.64 8.47
C VAL A 53 7.73 6.15 8.52
N ARG A 54 6.45 6.53 8.57
CA ARG A 54 6.02 7.91 8.83
C ARG A 54 4.86 7.91 9.82
N GLU A 55 4.79 8.95 10.63
CA GLU A 55 3.66 9.17 11.51
C GLU A 55 2.35 9.35 10.71
N PRO A 56 1.19 9.03 11.32
CA PRO A 56 -0.08 9.41 10.75
C PRO A 56 -0.13 10.89 10.39
N PHE A 57 -0.73 11.20 9.24
CA PHE A 57 -0.87 12.58 8.79
C PHE A 57 -1.92 13.35 9.62
N GLY A 58 -2.98 12.66 10.05
CA GLY A 58 -4.04 13.25 10.87
C GLY A 58 -3.63 13.39 12.34
N GLU A 59 -3.98 14.52 12.94
CA GLU A 59 -3.68 14.81 14.35
C GLU A 59 -4.38 13.84 15.31
N LYS A 60 -5.66 13.54 15.03
CA LYS A 60 -6.43 12.55 15.78
C LYS A 60 -5.77 11.18 15.71
N GLU A 61 -5.35 10.75 14.52
CA GLU A 61 -4.68 9.47 14.31
C GLU A 61 -3.33 9.38 15.03
N ARG A 62 -2.53 10.47 15.04
CA ARG A 62 -1.29 10.52 15.84
C ARG A 62 -1.58 10.40 17.33
N TYR A 63 -2.56 11.16 17.83
CA TYR A 63 -2.96 11.08 19.23
C TYR A 63 -3.41 9.67 19.62
N GLU A 64 -4.25 9.03 18.81
CA GLU A 64 -4.73 7.67 19.03
C GLU A 64 -3.59 6.62 18.98
N LEU A 65 -2.59 6.82 18.13
CA LEU A 65 -1.42 5.95 18.07
C LEU A 65 -0.59 6.08 19.37
N TYR A 66 -0.17 7.29 19.71
CA TYR A 66 0.73 7.53 20.82
C TYR A 66 0.10 7.32 22.19
N LYS A 67 -1.20 7.58 22.35
CA LYS A 67 -1.89 7.28 23.63
C LYS A 67 -1.89 5.78 23.96
N THR A 68 -1.69 4.92 22.97
CA THR A 68 -1.60 3.46 23.16
C THR A 68 -0.17 2.96 23.38
N GLY A 69 0.82 3.86 23.46
CA GLY A 69 2.24 3.51 23.63
C GLY A 69 2.84 2.80 22.42
N LYS A 70 2.24 2.97 21.23
CA LYS A 70 2.70 2.36 19.98
C LYS A 70 3.51 3.35 19.16
N GLU A 71 4.47 2.82 18.44
CA GLU A 71 5.26 3.54 17.45
C GLU A 71 4.63 3.44 16.05
N PRO A 72 4.87 4.42 15.17
CA PRO A 72 4.44 4.32 13.78
C PRO A 72 5.16 3.18 13.05
N GLY A 73 4.45 2.65 12.06
CA GLY A 73 4.90 1.60 11.13
C GLY A 73 4.75 2.05 9.68
N GLN A 74 5.13 1.21 8.73
CA GLN A 74 5.04 1.53 7.30
C GLN A 74 3.59 1.69 6.83
N PHE A 75 2.61 1.00 7.46
CA PHE A 75 1.19 1.21 7.17
C PHE A 75 0.63 2.55 7.67
N HIS A 76 1.36 3.28 8.52
CA HIS A 76 0.97 4.64 8.89
C HIS A 76 1.40 5.66 7.85
N ASN A 77 2.36 5.30 6.99
CA ASN A 77 2.80 6.14 5.87
C ASN A 77 1.66 6.28 4.85
N ASN A 78 1.32 7.52 4.53
CA ASN A 78 0.23 7.86 3.60
C ASN A 78 0.37 7.27 2.19
N CYS A 79 1.57 6.87 1.78
CA CYS A 79 1.82 6.23 0.48
C CYS A 79 1.72 4.69 0.52
N SER A 80 1.58 4.09 1.69
CA SER A 80 1.65 2.62 1.84
C SER A 80 0.62 1.87 0.99
N GLY A 81 -0.59 2.41 0.82
CA GLY A 81 -1.59 1.86 -0.11
C GLY A 81 -1.09 1.80 -1.55
N LYS A 82 -0.48 2.87 -2.06
CA LYS A 82 0.10 2.90 -3.41
C LYS A 82 1.25 1.92 -3.57
N HIS A 83 2.09 1.76 -2.54
CA HIS A 83 3.15 0.76 -2.57
C HIS A 83 2.59 -0.67 -2.63
N LEU A 84 1.51 -0.97 -1.91
CA LEU A 84 0.80 -2.25 -2.07
C LEU A 84 0.21 -2.41 -3.47
N GLY A 85 -0.29 -1.33 -4.08
CA GLY A 85 -0.74 -1.33 -5.48
C GLY A 85 0.39 -1.66 -6.46
N ASN A 86 1.58 -1.09 -6.26
CA ASN A 86 2.77 -1.38 -7.06
C ASN A 86 3.22 -2.84 -6.90
N ILE A 87 3.24 -3.36 -5.66
CA ILE A 87 3.52 -4.77 -5.39
C ILE A 87 2.50 -5.68 -6.08
N ALA A 88 1.21 -5.34 -6.01
CA ALA A 88 0.16 -6.09 -6.68
C ALA A 88 0.37 -6.11 -8.21
N ALA A 89 0.72 -4.98 -8.81
CA ALA A 89 1.03 -4.90 -10.24
C ALA A 89 2.28 -5.70 -10.63
N CYS A 90 3.36 -5.63 -9.83
CA CYS A 90 4.55 -6.47 -10.04
C CYS A 90 4.20 -7.96 -9.97
N LYS A 91 3.43 -8.38 -8.96
CA LYS A 91 2.99 -9.78 -8.82
C LYS A 91 2.11 -10.23 -9.98
N ALA A 92 1.20 -9.38 -10.45
CA ALA A 92 0.38 -9.66 -11.62
C ALA A 92 1.21 -9.82 -12.90
N ALA A 93 2.30 -9.06 -13.02
CA ALA A 93 3.23 -9.09 -14.16
C ALA A 93 4.33 -10.16 -14.05
N GLY A 94 4.45 -10.88 -12.93
CA GLY A 94 5.55 -11.80 -12.67
C GLY A 94 6.92 -11.11 -12.50
N LEU A 95 6.93 -9.84 -12.07
CA LEU A 95 8.13 -9.02 -11.86
C LEU A 95 8.51 -8.96 -10.38
N SER A 96 9.80 -8.77 -10.08
CA SER A 96 10.21 -8.34 -8.74
C SER A 96 9.68 -6.94 -8.43
N TRP A 97 9.44 -6.65 -7.15
CA TRP A 97 9.08 -5.31 -6.67
C TRP A 97 10.23 -4.58 -5.97
N ASP A 98 11.43 -5.17 -5.90
CA ASP A 98 12.59 -4.56 -5.24
C ASP A 98 12.98 -3.23 -5.89
N SER A 99 12.95 -3.19 -7.23
CA SER A 99 13.26 -2.01 -8.04
C SER A 99 12.01 -1.23 -8.48
N VAL A 100 10.83 -1.48 -7.89
CA VAL A 100 9.58 -0.85 -8.36
C VAL A 100 9.57 0.67 -8.20
N HIS A 101 10.50 1.22 -7.41
CA HIS A 101 10.69 2.65 -7.19
C HIS A 101 11.56 3.31 -8.28
N GLU A 102 12.20 2.52 -9.15
CA GLU A 102 13.05 3.04 -10.22
C GLU A 102 12.20 3.67 -11.35
N PRO A 103 12.60 4.83 -11.90
CA PRO A 103 11.81 5.56 -12.90
C PRO A 103 11.46 4.74 -14.15
N PHE A 104 12.32 3.78 -14.51
CA PHE A 104 12.18 2.97 -15.71
C PHE A 104 11.60 1.58 -15.44
N HIS A 105 11.14 1.32 -14.22
CA HIS A 105 10.51 0.04 -13.89
C HIS A 105 9.24 -0.15 -14.74
N PRO A 106 9.00 -1.34 -15.35
CA PRO A 106 7.86 -1.55 -16.24
C PRO A 106 6.50 -1.15 -15.64
N VAL A 107 6.32 -1.36 -14.33
CA VAL A 107 5.11 -0.95 -13.60
C VAL A 107 4.96 0.57 -13.49
N GLN A 108 6.06 1.32 -13.30
CA GLN A 108 6.02 2.80 -13.25
C GLN A 108 5.67 3.39 -14.62
N LEU A 109 6.17 2.78 -15.70
CA LEU A 109 5.93 3.23 -17.08
C LEU A 109 4.51 2.91 -17.59
N ASP A 110 3.80 1.96 -16.97
CA ASP A 110 2.41 1.61 -17.36
C ASP A 110 1.35 2.55 -16.74
N VAL A 111 1.78 3.53 -15.93
CA VAL A 111 0.93 4.61 -15.41
C VAL A 111 0.74 5.67 -16.50
N LYS A 112 -0.21 5.42 -17.41
CA LYS A 112 -0.82 6.43 -18.29
C LYS A 112 -2.22 6.79 -17.81
#